data_AF-A0A2V6PBS5-F1
#
_entry.id   AF-A0A2V6PBS5-F1
#
_cell.length_a   1.000
_cell.length_b   1.000
_cell.length_c   1.000
_cell.angle_alpha   90.00
_cell.angle_beta   90.00
_cell.angle_gamma   90.00
#
_symmetry.space_group_name_H-M   'P 1'
#
loop_
_entity.id
_entity.type
_entity.pdbx_description
1 polymer ?
#
loop_
_entity_poly.entity_id
_entity_poly.type
_entity_poly.pdbx_seq_one_letter_code
_entity_poly.pdbx_strand_id
1 'polypeptide(L)'
;MEKKFGVISADGHCRLMHLPFDLWTTRLPRKFQDAAPRVVKSGDGTRQWIVEGRPWSGVGWSGVGRGPVSCYARAGVAEEPEPGIFRAGNARYRCEDMDRDGVDAELVNGPYEQISAIKAPELRVACVRVV
;
A
#
# COMPACT_ATOMS: atom_id res chain seq x y z
N MET A 1 -25.04 0.69 8.83
CA MET A 1 -25.43 -0.25 7.77
C MET A 1 -25.57 -1.63 8.38
N GLU A 2 -26.68 -2.32 8.15
CA GLU A 2 -26.94 -3.67 8.68
C GLU A 2 -26.14 -4.67 7.81
N LYS A 3 -25.15 -5.37 8.40
CA LYS A 3 -24.36 -6.37 7.68
C LYS A 3 -25.20 -7.61 7.46
N LYS A 4 -25.37 -8.03 6.21
CA LYS A 4 -26.25 -9.16 5.87
C LYS A 4 -25.52 -10.51 5.80
N PHE A 5 -24.19 -10.51 5.99
CA PHE A 5 -23.31 -11.68 5.84
C PHE A 5 -23.51 -12.37 4.46
N GLY A 6 -23.66 -11.60 3.39
CA GLY A 6 -23.79 -12.08 2.03
C GLY A 6 -22.46 -12.48 1.40
N VAL A 7 -21.43 -11.63 1.53
CA VAL A 7 -20.09 -11.90 0.98
C VAL A 7 -19.00 -11.51 1.97
N ILE A 8 -18.12 -12.46 2.26
CA ILE A 8 -16.89 -12.24 3.03
C ILE A 8 -15.71 -12.54 2.10
N SER A 9 -14.89 -11.52 1.81
CA SER A 9 -13.68 -11.69 1.03
C SER A 9 -12.55 -12.22 1.92
N ALA A 10 -12.06 -13.43 1.63
CA ALA A 10 -10.97 -14.04 2.37
C ALA A 10 -9.57 -13.65 1.84
N ASP A 11 -9.50 -12.87 0.76
CA ASP A 11 -8.23 -12.57 0.08
C ASP A 11 -8.18 -11.13 -0.47
N GLY A 12 -8.30 -10.17 0.43
CA GLY A 12 -8.01 -8.77 0.15
C GLY A 12 -6.53 -8.46 0.30
N HIS A 13 -6.06 -7.41 -0.36
CA HIS A 13 -4.66 -6.97 -0.24
C HIS A 13 -4.51 -5.47 0.01
N CYS A 14 -3.51 -5.13 0.82
CA CYS A 14 -2.89 -3.82 0.89
C CYS A 14 -1.39 -3.98 0.63
N ARG A 15 -0.97 -3.78 -0.62
CA ARG A 15 0.41 -3.99 -1.07
C ARG A 15 1.28 -2.76 -0.82
N LEU A 16 2.60 -2.95 -0.89
CA LEU A 16 3.61 -1.89 -0.72
C LEU A 16 3.32 -0.64 -1.56
N MET A 17 2.87 -0.85 -2.80
CA MET A 17 2.51 0.23 -3.74
C MET A 17 1.36 1.13 -3.28
N HIS A 18 0.58 0.72 -2.26
CA HIS A 18 -0.56 1.45 -1.72
C HIS A 18 -0.34 1.99 -0.30
N LEU A 19 0.83 1.75 0.31
CA LEU A 19 1.09 2.19 1.67
C LEU A 19 1.28 3.71 1.75
N PRO A 20 0.90 4.34 2.87
CA PRO A 20 1.24 5.74 3.13
C PRO A 20 2.76 5.98 3.01
N PHE A 21 3.15 7.08 2.35
CA PHE A 21 4.56 7.32 2.03
C PHE A 21 5.44 7.58 3.25
N ASP A 22 4.83 8.05 4.33
CA ASP A 22 5.47 8.40 5.59
C ASP A 22 5.42 7.27 6.62
N LEU A 23 4.86 6.09 6.27
CA LEU A 23 4.64 4.97 7.18
C LEU A 23 5.88 4.63 7.99
N TRP A 24 7.01 4.38 7.32
CA TRP A 24 8.24 3.97 8.00
C TRP A 24 9.06 5.15 8.51
N THR A 25 9.07 6.28 7.82
CA THR A 25 9.82 7.47 8.25
C THR A 25 9.24 8.07 9.53
N THR A 26 7.95 7.87 9.81
CA THR A 26 7.32 8.35 11.06
C THR A 26 7.29 7.31 12.17
N ARG A 27 7.23 6.01 11.85
CA ARG A 27 7.02 4.95 12.85
C ARG A 27 8.25 4.14 13.21
N LEU A 28 9.30 4.13 12.38
CA LEU A 28 10.50 3.35 12.73
C LEU A 28 11.29 3.99 13.88
N PRO A 29 11.89 3.17 14.76
CA PRO A 29 12.84 3.66 15.76
C PRO A 29 13.95 4.51 15.14
N ARG A 30 14.42 5.53 15.88
CA ARG A 30 15.43 6.50 15.41
C ARG A 30 16.66 5.85 14.78
N LYS A 31 17.12 4.71 15.31
CA LYS A 31 18.29 3.97 14.79
C LYS A 31 18.14 3.45 13.35
N PHE A 32 16.92 3.36 12.82
CA PHE A 32 16.64 2.89 11.46
C PHE A 32 16.25 3.99 10.50
N GLN A 33 16.14 5.25 10.95
CA GLN A 33 15.58 6.34 10.14
C GLN A 33 16.37 6.58 8.84
N ASP A 34 17.69 6.52 8.88
CA ASP A 34 18.53 6.68 7.70
C ASP A 34 18.35 5.56 6.67
N ALA A 35 17.97 4.36 7.13
CA ALA A 35 17.72 3.19 6.30
C ALA A 35 16.22 2.93 6.04
N ALA A 36 15.33 3.80 6.54
CA ALA A 36 13.89 3.62 6.46
C ALA A 36 13.45 3.56 4.99
N PRO A 37 12.56 2.61 4.62
CA PRO A 37 11.96 2.64 3.31
C PRO A 37 11.24 3.98 3.09
N ARG A 38 11.42 4.56 1.91
CA ARG A 38 10.87 5.88 1.57
C ARG A 38 10.47 5.96 0.11
N VAL A 39 9.52 6.84 -0.19
CA VAL A 39 9.18 7.18 -1.56
C VAL A 39 10.08 8.31 -2.06
N VAL A 40 10.67 8.12 -3.23
CA VAL A 40 11.40 9.14 -3.99
C VAL A 40 10.57 9.50 -5.22
N LYS A 41 10.47 10.81 -5.51
CA LYS A 41 9.82 11.34 -6.71
C LYS A 41 10.89 11.80 -7.70
N SER A 42 10.83 11.29 -8.92
CA SER A 42 11.70 11.67 -10.03
C SER A 42 11.23 12.96 -10.71
N GLY A 43 12.09 13.57 -11.53
CA GLY A 43 11.78 14.81 -12.25
C GLY A 43 10.62 14.70 -13.25
N ASP A 44 10.36 13.50 -13.77
CA ASP A 44 9.21 13.18 -14.63
C ASP A 44 7.91 12.93 -13.85
N GLY A 45 7.93 13.08 -12.53
CA GLY A 45 6.79 12.87 -11.64
C GLY A 45 6.56 11.41 -11.22
N THR A 46 7.35 10.45 -11.71
CA THR A 46 7.26 9.05 -11.27
C THR A 46 7.66 8.93 -9.81
N ARG A 47 7.02 7.99 -9.10
CA ARG A 47 7.22 7.77 -7.66
C ARG A 47 7.63 6.33 -7.41
N GLN A 48 8.66 6.16 -6.59
CA GLN A 48 9.29 4.88 -6.37
C GLN A 48 9.65 4.69 -4.90
N TRP A 49 9.27 3.53 -4.35
CA TRP A 49 9.78 3.06 -3.07
C TRP A 49 11.24 2.64 -3.20
N ILE A 50 12.06 3.16 -2.29
CA ILE A 50 13.48 2.83 -2.13
C ILE A 50 13.68 2.22 -0.74
N VAL A 51 14.45 1.14 -0.67
CA VAL A 51 14.91 0.54 0.58
C VAL A 51 16.34 0.07 0.40
N GLU A 52 17.21 0.24 1.41
CA GLU A 52 18.64 -0.17 1.32
C GLU A 52 19.38 0.43 0.11
N GLY A 53 19.05 1.67 -0.26
CA GLY A 53 19.67 2.36 -1.39
C GLY A 53 19.27 1.83 -2.78
N ARG A 54 18.31 0.91 -2.87
CA ARG A 54 17.85 0.33 -4.15
C ARG A 54 16.35 0.50 -4.38
N PRO A 55 15.93 0.56 -5.65
CA PRO A 55 14.56 0.29 -6.08
C PRO A 55 13.89 -0.87 -5.36
N TRP A 56 12.71 -0.63 -4.79
CA TRP A 56 11.90 -1.67 -4.15
C TRP A 56 10.58 -1.91 -4.89
N SER A 57 9.81 -0.85 -5.19
CA SER A 57 8.56 -0.94 -5.93
C SER A 57 8.15 0.41 -6.51
N GLY A 58 7.31 0.41 -7.55
CA GLY A 58 6.59 1.61 -7.97
C GLY A 58 5.43 1.93 -7.02
N VAL A 59 4.90 3.15 -7.11
CA VAL A 59 3.75 3.61 -6.33
C VAL A 59 2.46 3.55 -7.15
N GLY A 60 1.43 2.91 -6.60
CA GLY A 60 0.16 2.64 -7.27
C GLY A 60 0.27 1.71 -8.48
N TRP A 61 -0.87 1.35 -9.07
CA TRP A 61 -0.94 0.54 -10.28
C TRP A 61 -0.19 1.19 -11.45
N SER A 62 -0.25 2.52 -11.57
CA SER A 62 0.51 3.26 -12.59
C SER A 62 2.03 3.14 -12.38
N GLY A 63 2.52 3.26 -11.15
CA GLY A 63 3.96 3.15 -10.87
C GLY A 63 4.54 1.76 -11.08
N VAL A 64 3.71 0.72 -11.04
CA VAL A 64 4.10 -0.66 -11.40
C VAL A 64 3.78 -1.01 -12.87
N GLY A 65 3.46 -0.02 -13.71
CA GLY A 65 3.25 -0.20 -15.15
C GLY A 65 1.92 -0.86 -15.54
N ARG A 66 0.91 -0.82 -14.66
CA ARG A 66 -0.39 -1.50 -14.83
C ARG A 66 -1.60 -0.58 -14.62
N GLY A 67 -1.40 0.73 -14.60
CA GLY A 67 -2.46 1.74 -14.43
C GLY A 67 -3.70 1.51 -15.30
N PRO A 68 -3.55 1.36 -16.64
CA PRO A 68 -4.69 1.21 -17.56
C PRO A 68 -5.56 -0.04 -17.35
N VAL A 69 -5.00 -1.08 -16.73
CA VAL A 69 -5.68 -2.36 -16.50
C VAL A 69 -6.09 -2.56 -15.04
N SER A 70 -5.94 -1.54 -14.20
CA SER A 70 -6.34 -1.59 -12.79
C SER A 70 -7.86 -1.66 -12.63
N CYS A 71 -8.33 -2.25 -11.52
CA CYS A 71 -9.75 -2.27 -11.18
C CYS A 71 -10.32 -0.84 -11.01
N TYR A 72 -9.53 0.08 -10.45
CA TYR A 72 -9.92 1.47 -10.25
C TYR A 72 -10.17 2.20 -11.57
N ALA A 73 -9.28 2.02 -12.56
CA ALA A 73 -9.46 2.57 -13.90
C ALA A 73 -10.75 2.04 -14.56
N ARG A 74 -11.02 0.72 -14.46
CA ARG A 74 -12.26 0.12 -14.98
C ARG A 74 -13.51 0.62 -14.28
N ALA A 75 -13.44 0.86 -12.98
CA ALA A 75 -14.53 1.38 -12.17
C ALA A 75 -14.72 2.90 -12.28
N GLY A 76 -13.82 3.61 -12.98
CA GLY A 76 -13.89 5.07 -13.10
C GLY A 76 -13.64 5.81 -11.78
N VAL A 77 -12.92 5.21 -10.83
CA VAL A 77 -12.59 5.82 -9.53
C VAL A 77 -11.10 6.11 -9.43
N ALA A 78 -10.75 7.17 -8.70
CA ALA A 78 -9.34 7.50 -8.45
C ALA A 78 -8.71 6.48 -7.48
N GLU A 79 -7.63 5.82 -7.88
CA GLU A 79 -6.85 4.92 -7.00
C GLU A 79 -6.26 5.66 -5.79
N GLU A 80 -5.84 6.90 -5.99
CA GLU A 80 -5.27 7.81 -5.00
C GLU A 80 -6.16 9.05 -4.92
N PRO A 81 -7.25 9.02 -4.12
CA PRO A 81 -8.20 10.12 -4.05
C PRO A 81 -7.64 11.37 -3.38
N GLU A 82 -6.62 11.21 -2.53
CA GLU A 82 -5.87 12.28 -1.88
C GLU A 82 -4.37 12.03 -2.03
N PRO A 83 -3.52 13.07 -2.10
CA PRO A 83 -2.07 12.89 -2.29
C PRO A 83 -1.44 11.98 -1.24
N GLY A 84 -0.84 10.87 -1.68
CA GLY A 84 -0.19 9.86 -0.84
C GLY A 84 -1.15 8.87 -0.16
N ILE A 85 -2.46 9.01 -0.36
CA ILE A 85 -3.49 8.18 0.27
C ILE A 85 -4.20 7.33 -0.78
N PHE A 86 -3.93 6.03 -0.76
CA PHE A 86 -4.51 5.06 -1.69
C PHE A 86 -5.77 4.43 -1.12
N ARG A 87 -6.76 4.15 -1.98
CA ARG A 87 -8.02 3.52 -1.57
C ARG A 87 -7.80 2.20 -0.82
N ALA A 88 -6.93 1.34 -1.35
CA ALA A 88 -6.60 0.06 -0.72
C ALA A 88 -5.94 0.18 0.67
N GLY A 89 -5.28 1.30 0.97
CA GLY A 89 -4.57 1.56 2.23
C GLY A 89 -5.32 2.45 3.21
N ASN A 90 -6.52 2.92 2.87
CA ASN A 90 -7.31 3.81 3.71
C ASN A 90 -8.67 3.18 4.05
N ALA A 91 -8.97 3.05 5.34
CA ALA A 91 -10.17 2.37 5.80
C ALA A 91 -11.48 2.96 5.25
N ARG A 92 -11.60 4.30 5.16
CA ARG A 92 -12.80 4.96 4.62
C ARG A 92 -13.04 4.57 3.17
N TYR A 93 -12.03 4.75 2.33
CA TYR A 93 -12.14 4.46 0.90
C TYR A 93 -12.32 2.96 0.62
N ARG A 94 -11.69 2.12 1.43
CA ARG A 94 -11.87 0.67 1.36
C ARG A 94 -13.30 0.26 1.70
N CYS A 95 -13.90 0.84 2.75
CA CYS A 95 -15.32 0.59 3.07
C CYS A 95 -16.24 1.07 1.94
N GLU A 96 -15.99 2.22 1.32
CA GLU A 96 -16.76 2.66 0.15
C GLU A 96 -16.65 1.69 -1.04
N ASP A 97 -15.47 1.10 -1.26
CA ASP A 97 -15.27 0.11 -2.32
C ASP A 97 -16.00 -1.20 -1.98
N MET A 98 -15.94 -1.64 -0.72
CA MET A 98 -16.71 -2.78 -0.22
C MET A 98 -18.22 -2.58 -0.38
N ASP A 99 -18.74 -1.38 -0.10
CA ASP A 99 -20.16 -1.04 -0.28
C ASP A 99 -20.57 -1.11 -1.77
N ARG A 100 -19.70 -0.70 -2.69
CA ARG A 100 -19.93 -0.80 -4.14
C ARG A 100 -19.94 -2.25 -4.63
N ASP A 101 -19.04 -3.06 -4.07
CA ASP A 101 -18.83 -4.45 -4.48
C ASP A 101 -19.77 -5.43 -3.75
N GLY A 102 -20.54 -4.95 -2.76
CA GLY A 102 -21.44 -5.79 -1.95
C GLY A 102 -20.70 -6.73 -0.98
N VAL A 103 -19.52 -6.32 -0.49
CA VAL A 103 -18.68 -7.10 0.42
C VAL A 103 -18.92 -6.65 1.87
N ASP A 104 -19.34 -7.55 2.75
CA ASP A 104 -19.65 -7.21 4.15
C ASP A 104 -18.39 -7.17 5.05
N ALA A 105 -17.40 -7.99 4.73
CA ALA A 105 -16.17 -8.12 5.48
C ALA A 105 -15.02 -8.60 4.58
N GLU A 106 -13.80 -8.23 4.94
CA GLU A 106 -12.63 -8.59 4.16
C GLU A 106 -11.40 -8.83 5.06
N LEU A 107 -10.68 -9.92 4.78
CA LEU A 107 -9.33 -10.13 5.28
C LEU A 107 -8.34 -9.34 4.40
N VAL A 108 -7.54 -8.47 5.01
CA VAL A 108 -6.57 -7.65 4.28
C VAL A 108 -5.15 -8.14 4.52
N ASN A 109 -4.56 -8.75 3.50
CA ASN A 109 -3.18 -9.23 3.49
C ASN A 109 -2.21 -8.06 3.22
N GLY A 110 -1.24 -7.87 4.12
CA GLY A 110 -0.20 -6.85 4.00
C GLY A 110 0.96 -7.24 3.06
N PRO A 111 1.94 -6.35 2.86
CA PRO A 111 3.03 -6.55 1.89
C PRO A 111 4.19 -7.40 2.43
N TYR A 112 3.86 -8.56 3.02
CA TYR A 112 4.85 -9.42 3.67
C TYR A 112 5.94 -9.90 2.70
N GLU A 113 5.56 -10.30 1.49
CA GLU A 113 6.51 -10.75 0.46
C GLU A 113 7.54 -9.66 0.13
N GLN A 114 7.10 -8.41 -0.03
CA GLN A 114 8.00 -7.31 -0.30
C GLN A 114 8.93 -7.08 0.89
N ILE A 115 8.40 -7.04 2.11
CA ILE A 115 9.20 -6.82 3.35
C ILE A 115 10.22 -7.94 3.54
N SER A 116 9.90 -9.17 3.16
CA SER A 116 10.83 -10.31 3.23
C SER A 116 12.13 -10.08 2.43
N ALA A 117 12.07 -9.24 1.39
CA ALA A 117 13.18 -8.94 0.49
C ALA A 117 14.21 -7.93 1.05
N ILE A 118 13.91 -7.26 2.17
CA ILE A 118 14.86 -6.42 2.92
C ILE A 118 16.00 -7.31 3.44
N LYS A 119 17.25 -6.96 3.13
CA LYS A 119 18.44 -7.77 3.47
C LYS A 119 18.87 -7.61 4.91
N ALA A 120 18.82 -6.40 5.45
CA ALA A 120 19.18 -6.09 6.83
C ALA A 120 18.13 -6.70 7.78
N PRO A 121 18.49 -7.73 8.58
CA PRO A 121 17.51 -8.51 9.33
C PRO A 121 16.81 -7.70 10.42
N GLU A 122 17.53 -6.82 11.12
CA GLU A 122 16.93 -5.96 12.14
C GLU A 122 15.97 -4.93 11.55
N LEU A 123 16.35 -4.33 10.41
CA LEU A 123 15.50 -3.39 9.70
C LEU A 123 14.23 -4.08 9.20
N ARG A 124 14.36 -5.29 8.65
CA ARG A 124 13.22 -6.10 8.20
C ARG A 124 12.24 -6.35 9.34
N VAL A 125 12.71 -6.82 10.49
CA VAL A 125 11.86 -7.06 11.67
C VAL A 125 11.21 -5.76 12.15
N ALA A 126 11.94 -4.65 12.16
CA ALA A 126 11.38 -3.36 12.53
C ALA A 126 10.29 -2.90 11.56
N CYS A 127 10.49 -3.10 10.25
CA CYS A 127 9.50 -2.75 9.23
C CYS A 127 8.21 -3.58 9.35
N VAL A 128 8.32 -4.88 9.66
CA VAL A 128 7.14 -5.74 9.92
C VAL A 128 6.32 -5.23 11.10
N ARG A 129 6.96 -4.75 12.17
CA ARG A 129 6.27 -4.35 13.42
C ARG A 129 5.46 -3.06 13.32
N VAL A 130 5.71 -2.22 12.30
CA VAL A 130 5.11 -0.88 12.19
C VAL A 130 4.13 -0.73 11.02
N VAL A 131 4.03 -1.79 10.20
CA VAL A 131 3.08 -1.93 9.09
C VAL A 131 1.70 -2.30 9.61
#